data_AF-Q0C6C1-F1
#
_entry.id   AF-Q0C6C1-F1
#
_cell.length_a   1.000
_cell.length_b   1.000
_cell.length_c   1.000
_cell.angle_alpha   90.00
_cell.angle_beta   90.00
_cell.angle_gamma   90.00
#
_symmetry.space_group_name_H-M   'P 1'
#
loop_
_entity.id
_entity.type
_entity.pdbx_description
1 polymer ?
#
loop_
_entity_poly.entity_id
_entity_poly.type
_entity_poly.pdbx_seq_one_letter_code
_entity_poly.pdbx_strand_id
1 'polypeptide(L)'
;MSFEPAVVSAVTALVAVIVGPLVSIFVAKNQINASVVSANRQTWINRLRDELATLVGIVHHLPNAHANGSVSTNEAIAEYGRFAEKFQVIKLLINPNEADHQEIIRLIKIADKKLIESINKKQASASEFETVGQRIVDQSQIVLKREWERVKNGK
;
A
#
# COMPACT_ATOMS: atom_id res chain seq x y z
N MET A 1 -26.12 58.33 18.08
CA MET A 1 -26.91 57.35 18.84
C MET A 1 -25.94 56.28 19.31
N SER A 2 -25.48 56.34 20.55
CA SER A 2 -24.56 55.36 21.14
C SER A 2 -25.36 54.18 21.66
N PHE A 3 -25.05 52.97 21.23
CA PHE A 3 -25.66 51.76 21.80
C PHE A 3 -25.25 51.61 23.26
N GLU A 4 -26.18 51.17 24.11
CA GLU A 4 -25.82 50.85 25.49
C GLU A 4 -24.86 49.65 25.51
N PRO A 5 -23.81 49.69 26.35
CA PRO A 5 -22.83 48.60 26.46
C PRO A 5 -23.47 47.22 26.68
N ALA A 6 -24.59 47.15 27.42
CA ALA A 6 -25.32 45.92 27.68
C ALA A 6 -25.90 45.29 26.39
N VAL A 7 -26.42 46.10 25.47
CA VAL A 7 -26.99 45.61 24.20
C VAL A 7 -25.90 45.06 23.30
N VAL A 8 -24.76 45.76 23.20
CA VAL A 8 -23.60 45.30 22.43
C VAL A 8 -23.07 43.97 23.01
N SER A 9 -22.99 43.86 24.33
CA SER A 9 -22.58 42.64 25.01
C SER A 9 -23.55 41.47 24.76
N ALA A 10 -24.85 41.71 24.85
CA ALA A 10 -25.87 40.67 24.64
C ALA A 10 -25.87 40.14 23.19
N VAL A 11 -25.76 41.03 22.20
CA VAL A 11 -25.66 40.64 20.78
C VAL A 11 -24.37 39.86 20.52
N THR A 12 -23.25 40.29 21.09
CA THR A 12 -21.96 39.58 20.95
C THR A 12 -22.03 38.17 21.53
N ALA A 13 -22.63 38.02 22.72
CA ALA A 13 -22.83 36.72 23.35
C ALA A 13 -23.73 35.80 22.51
N LEU A 14 -24.83 36.35 21.95
CA LEU A 14 -25.75 35.59 21.08
C LEU A 14 -25.06 35.10 19.80
N VAL A 15 -24.25 35.95 19.15
CA VAL A 15 -23.47 35.56 17.97
C VAL A 15 -22.44 34.49 18.34
N ALA A 16 -21.74 34.64 19.47
CA ALA A 16 -20.74 33.67 19.90
C ALA A 16 -21.32 32.28 20.16
N VAL A 17 -22.49 32.17 20.79
CA VAL A 17 -23.14 30.86 21.06
C VAL A 17 -23.70 30.18 19.82
N ILE A 18 -23.85 30.89 18.70
CA ILE A 18 -24.27 30.31 17.42
C ILE A 18 -23.04 29.99 16.55
N VAL A 19 -22.15 30.96 16.36
CA VAL A 19 -20.97 30.83 15.49
C VAL A 19 -19.97 29.83 16.06
N GLY A 20 -19.74 29.84 17.37
CA GLY A 20 -18.80 28.93 18.05
C GLY A 20 -19.10 27.45 17.78
N PRO A 21 -20.32 26.96 18.05
CA PRO A 21 -20.72 25.59 17.72
C PRO A 21 -20.68 25.27 16.23
N LEU A 22 -21.09 26.17 15.34
CA LEU A 22 -21.06 25.94 13.89
C LEU A 22 -19.63 25.76 13.36
N VAL A 23 -18.70 26.63 13.76
CA VAL A 23 -17.27 26.49 13.44
C VAL A 23 -16.71 25.20 14.04
N SER A 24 -17.09 24.87 15.28
CA SER A 24 -16.62 23.65 15.95
C SER A 24 -17.07 22.39 15.20
N ILE A 25 -18.33 22.32 14.76
CA ILE A 25 -18.85 21.22 13.96
C ILE A 25 -18.12 21.13 12.61
N PHE A 26 -17.90 22.26 11.94
CA PHE A 26 -17.18 22.30 10.67
C PHE A 26 -15.76 21.76 10.80
N VAL A 27 -15.01 22.23 11.80
CA VAL A 27 -13.64 21.77 12.08
C VAL A 27 -13.62 20.30 12.46
N ALA A 28 -14.52 19.86 13.35
CA ALA A 28 -14.60 18.46 13.78
C ALA A 28 -14.89 17.52 12.61
N LYS A 29 -15.84 17.86 11.73
CA LYS A 29 -16.14 17.05 10.54
C LYS A 29 -14.93 16.95 9.61
N ASN A 30 -14.23 18.05 9.37
CA ASN A 30 -13.06 18.05 8.50
C ASN A 30 -11.90 17.23 9.09
N GLN A 31 -11.69 17.33 10.41
CA GLN A 31 -10.68 16.52 11.12
C GLN A 31 -11.01 15.03 11.11
N ILE A 32 -12.27 14.65 11.37
CA ILE A 32 -12.71 13.25 11.32
C ILE A 32 -12.50 12.68 9.92
N ASN A 33 -12.95 13.39 8.88
CA ASN A 33 -12.80 12.94 7.50
C ASN A 33 -11.32 12.75 7.14
N ALA A 34 -10.47 13.73 7.45
CA ALA A 34 -9.03 13.63 7.19
C ALA A 34 -8.39 12.46 7.96
N SER A 35 -8.77 12.26 9.23
CA SER A 35 -8.27 11.17 10.07
C SER A 35 -8.67 9.80 9.54
N VAL A 36 -9.94 9.62 9.18
CA VAL A 36 -10.47 8.34 8.65
C VAL A 36 -9.82 8.01 7.31
N VAL A 37 -9.70 8.99 6.43
CA VAL A 37 -9.07 8.82 5.12
C VAL A 37 -7.58 8.48 5.26
N SER A 38 -6.85 9.18 6.12
CA SER A 38 -5.44 8.90 6.42
C SER A 38 -5.25 7.48 7.00
N ALA A 39 -6.10 7.09 7.96
CA ALA A 39 -6.06 5.75 8.55
C ALA A 39 -6.34 4.64 7.52
N ASN A 40 -7.35 4.82 6.66
CA ASN A 40 -7.65 3.85 5.60
C ASN A 40 -6.50 3.70 4.60
N ARG A 41 -5.87 4.81 4.21
CA ARG A 41 -4.68 4.79 3.33
C ARG A 41 -3.50 4.10 4.01
N GLN A 42 -3.27 4.35 5.30
CA GLN A 42 -2.20 3.69 6.04
C GLN A 42 -2.42 2.17 6.12
N THR A 43 -3.65 1.72 6.34
CA THR A 43 -4.04 0.30 6.28
C THR A 43 -3.77 -0.30 4.91
N TRP A 44 -4.14 0.42 3.85
CA TRP A 44 -3.87 0.00 2.47
C TRP A 44 -2.36 -0.09 2.18
N ILE A 45 -1.55 0.91 2.58
CA ILE A 45 -0.08 0.90 2.43
C ILE A 45 0.52 -0.31 3.15
N ASN A 46 0.10 -0.56 4.38
CA ASN A 46 0.62 -1.67 5.18
C ASN A 46 0.28 -3.02 4.55
N ARG A 47 -0.97 -3.21 4.12
CA ARG A 47 -1.37 -4.42 3.43
C ARG A 47 -0.56 -4.63 2.15
N LEU A 48 -0.40 -3.60 1.32
CA LEU A 48 0.42 -3.70 0.11
C LEU A 48 1.87 -4.10 0.43
N ARG A 49 2.46 -3.51 1.47
CA ARG A 49 3.82 -3.85 1.94
C ARG A 49 3.93 -5.32 2.34
N ASP A 50 2.98 -5.85 3.11
CA ASP A 50 3.00 -7.22 3.61
C ASP A 50 2.85 -8.26 2.49
N GLU A 51 1.94 -8.00 1.54
CA GLU A 51 1.74 -8.88 0.37
C GLU A 51 2.98 -8.86 -0.54
N LEU A 52 3.61 -7.70 -0.75
CA LEU A 52 4.85 -7.57 -1.53
C LEU A 52 6.02 -8.28 -0.84
N ALA A 53 6.18 -8.12 0.48
CA ALA A 53 7.24 -8.79 1.23
C ALA A 53 7.12 -10.31 1.14
N THR A 54 5.90 -10.83 1.29
CA THR A 54 5.62 -12.26 1.15
C THR A 54 5.93 -12.74 -0.27
N LEU A 55 5.47 -12.01 -1.29
CA LEU A 55 5.71 -12.35 -2.69
C LEU A 55 7.20 -12.38 -3.02
N VAL A 56 7.96 -11.36 -2.61
CA VAL A 56 9.41 -11.28 -2.84
C VAL A 56 10.14 -12.41 -2.11
N GLY A 57 9.72 -12.75 -0.89
CA GLY A 57 10.25 -13.91 -0.16
C GLY A 57 10.11 -15.21 -0.96
N ILE A 58 8.94 -15.44 -1.57
CA ILE A 58 8.74 -16.61 -2.45
C ILE A 58 9.67 -16.54 -3.66
N VAL A 59 9.80 -15.39 -4.32
CA VAL A 59 10.68 -15.19 -5.48
C VAL A 59 12.14 -15.52 -5.15
N HIS A 60 12.64 -15.12 -3.98
CA HIS A 60 14.02 -15.36 -3.58
C HIS A 60 14.30 -16.82 -3.17
N HIS A 61 13.36 -17.44 -2.45
CA HIS A 61 13.62 -18.73 -1.80
C HIS A 61 13.16 -19.94 -2.60
N LEU A 62 11.96 -19.89 -3.17
CA LEU A 62 11.32 -21.06 -3.80
C LEU A 62 12.18 -21.69 -4.91
N PRO A 63 12.73 -20.92 -5.88
CA PRO A 63 13.51 -21.51 -6.98
C PRO A 63 14.69 -22.34 -6.49
N ASN A 64 15.50 -21.79 -5.58
CA ASN A 64 16.71 -22.43 -5.10
C ASN A 64 16.39 -23.65 -4.22
N ALA A 65 15.38 -23.53 -3.35
CA ALA A 65 14.94 -24.62 -2.48
C ALA A 65 14.34 -25.79 -3.28
N HIS A 66 13.67 -25.50 -4.39
CA HIS A 66 13.19 -26.56 -5.28
C HIS A 66 14.31 -27.20 -6.10
N ALA A 67 15.19 -26.38 -6.69
CA ALA A 67 16.28 -26.84 -7.53
C ALA A 67 17.28 -27.74 -6.76
N ASN A 68 17.55 -27.41 -5.49
CA ASN A 68 18.44 -28.21 -4.64
C ASN A 68 17.74 -29.43 -3.98
N GLY A 69 16.43 -29.61 -4.21
CA GLY A 69 15.66 -30.73 -3.68
C GLY A 69 15.21 -30.59 -2.22
N SER A 70 15.43 -29.43 -1.57
CA SER A 70 14.94 -29.16 -0.21
C SER A 70 13.40 -29.04 -0.17
N VAL A 71 12.80 -28.68 -1.30
CA VAL A 71 11.35 -28.56 -1.51
C VAL A 71 10.96 -29.49 -2.65
N SER A 72 10.02 -30.40 -2.39
CA SER A 72 9.46 -31.30 -3.40
C SER A 72 8.69 -30.54 -4.49
N THR A 73 8.43 -31.17 -5.63
CA THR A 73 7.64 -30.54 -6.71
C THR A 73 6.23 -30.16 -6.24
N ASN A 74 5.59 -30.98 -5.41
CA ASN A 74 4.24 -30.70 -4.90
C ASN A 74 4.24 -29.48 -3.97
N GLU A 75 5.22 -29.38 -3.08
CA GLU A 75 5.39 -28.21 -2.21
C GLU A 75 5.72 -26.96 -3.04
N ALA A 76 6.54 -27.09 -4.08
CA ALA A 76 6.86 -25.98 -4.97
C ALA A 76 5.63 -25.46 -5.73
N ILE A 77 4.76 -26.36 -6.18
CA ILE A 77 3.47 -26.01 -6.79
C ILE A 77 2.57 -25.29 -5.79
N ALA A 78 2.51 -25.75 -4.53
CA ALA A 78 1.72 -25.11 -3.49
C ALA A 78 2.23 -23.70 -3.15
N GLU A 79 3.55 -23.51 -3.04
CA GLU A 79 4.18 -22.20 -2.83
C GLU A 79 3.97 -21.26 -4.02
N TYR A 80 4.04 -21.78 -5.24
CA TYR A 80 3.69 -21.02 -6.43
C TYR A 80 2.20 -20.60 -6.42
N GLY A 81 1.31 -21.46 -5.92
CA GLY A 81 -0.09 -21.11 -5.67
C GLY A 81 -0.23 -19.93 -4.71
N ARG A 82 0.56 -19.90 -3.63
CA ARG A 82 0.64 -18.74 -2.73
C ARG A 82 1.14 -17.50 -3.46
N PHE A 83 2.22 -17.60 -4.24
CA PHE A 83 2.70 -16.48 -5.06
C PHE A 83 1.60 -15.90 -5.96
N ALA A 84 0.86 -16.76 -6.66
CA ALA A 84 -0.21 -16.35 -7.56
C ALA A 84 -1.35 -15.63 -6.81
N GLU A 85 -1.72 -16.10 -5.61
CA GLU A 85 -2.68 -15.43 -4.73
C GLU A 85 -2.20 -14.03 -4.35
N LYS A 86 -0.97 -13.93 -3.83
CA LYS A 86 -0.37 -12.63 -3.43
C LYS A 86 -0.32 -11.67 -4.60
N PHE A 87 0.01 -12.16 -5.79
CA PHE A 87 0.01 -11.35 -6.98
C PHE A 87 -1.40 -10.80 -7.34
N GLN A 88 -2.46 -11.61 -7.21
CA GLN A 88 -3.81 -11.10 -7.44
C GLN A 88 -4.21 -10.05 -6.40
N VAL A 89 -3.88 -10.25 -5.13
CA VAL A 89 -4.16 -9.25 -4.08
C VAL A 89 -3.44 -7.94 -4.38
N ILE A 90 -2.14 -7.99 -4.74
CA ILE A 90 -1.37 -6.80 -5.12
C ILE A 90 -2.02 -6.09 -6.32
N LYS A 91 -2.46 -6.83 -7.35
CA LYS A 91 -3.18 -6.25 -8.50
C LYS A 91 -4.47 -5.52 -8.12
N LEU A 92 -5.16 -5.96 -7.07
CA LEU A 92 -6.37 -5.30 -6.57
C LEU A 92 -6.06 -4.09 -5.68
N LEU A 93 -4.87 -4.05 -5.05
CA LEU A 93 -4.44 -2.94 -4.20
C LEU A 93 -3.83 -1.80 -5.02
N ILE A 94 -3.10 -2.09 -6.08
CA ILE A 94 -2.42 -1.05 -6.86
C ILE A 94 -3.35 -0.19 -7.72
N ASN A 95 -2.93 1.04 -8.00
CA ASN A 95 -3.65 1.95 -8.88
C ASN A 95 -3.30 1.71 -10.36
N PRO A 96 -4.24 1.30 -11.22
CA PRO A 96 -3.94 0.99 -12.61
C PRO A 96 -3.64 2.22 -13.47
N ASN A 97 -3.93 3.43 -13.00
CA ASN A 97 -3.74 4.66 -13.77
C ASN A 97 -2.36 5.31 -13.53
N GLU A 98 -1.54 4.74 -12.65
CA GLU A 98 -0.23 5.28 -12.30
C GLU A 98 0.89 4.39 -12.86
N ALA A 99 1.82 5.00 -13.61
CA ALA A 99 2.84 4.27 -14.37
C ALA A 99 3.78 3.45 -13.47
N ASP A 100 4.12 3.97 -12.29
CA ASP A 100 4.97 3.29 -11.32
C ASP A 100 4.30 2.10 -10.64
N HIS A 101 2.97 2.12 -10.47
CA HIS A 101 2.20 0.95 -10.06
C HIS A 101 2.17 -0.12 -11.16
N GLN A 102 1.98 0.30 -12.41
CA GLN A 102 2.02 -0.62 -13.55
C GLN A 102 3.38 -1.30 -13.70
N GLU A 103 4.46 -0.59 -13.37
CA GLU A 103 5.81 -1.15 -13.38
C GLU A 103 5.99 -2.28 -12.34
N ILE A 104 5.40 -2.15 -11.14
CA ILE A 104 5.38 -3.26 -10.16
C ILE A 104 4.75 -4.51 -10.78
N ILE A 105 3.60 -4.36 -11.42
CA ILE A 105 2.90 -5.48 -12.07
C ILE A 105 3.73 -6.09 -13.19
N ARG A 106 4.39 -5.26 -13.99
CA ARG A 106 5.28 -5.71 -15.06
C ARG A 106 6.44 -6.54 -14.50
N LEU A 107 7.06 -6.09 -13.42
CA LEU A 107 8.16 -6.80 -12.76
C LEU A 107 7.71 -8.12 -12.13
N ILE A 108 6.57 -8.14 -11.45
CA ILE A 108 6.02 -9.38 -10.88
C ILE A 108 5.68 -10.39 -12.00
N LYS A 109 5.15 -9.96 -13.16
CA LYS A 109 4.94 -10.85 -14.32
C LYS A 109 6.23 -11.45 -14.87
N ILE A 110 7.36 -10.74 -14.75
CA ILE A 110 8.66 -11.30 -15.13
C ILE A 110 9.10 -12.36 -14.13
N ALA A 111 8.93 -12.08 -12.83
CA ALA A 111 9.22 -13.05 -11.78
C ALA A 111 8.38 -14.32 -11.91
N ASP A 112 7.08 -14.17 -12.20
CA ASP A 112 6.12 -15.25 -12.44
C ASP A 112 6.60 -16.21 -13.53
N LYS A 113 6.94 -15.68 -14.70
CA LYS A 113 7.46 -16.48 -15.82
C LYS A 113 8.73 -17.24 -15.45
N LYS A 114 9.65 -16.59 -14.73
CA LYS A 114 10.91 -17.20 -14.29
C LYS A 114 10.70 -18.28 -13.23
N LEU A 115 9.77 -18.06 -12.30
CA LEU A 115 9.40 -19.05 -11.28
C LEU A 115 8.87 -20.32 -11.94
N ILE A 116 7.91 -20.19 -12.87
CA ILE A 116 7.36 -21.34 -13.60
C ILE A 116 8.47 -22.08 -14.36
N GLU A 117 9.34 -21.35 -15.06
CA GLU A 117 10.46 -21.95 -15.79
C GLU A 117 11.42 -22.70 -14.87
N SER A 118 11.75 -22.11 -13.71
CA SER A 118 12.63 -22.71 -12.72
C SER A 118 12.05 -23.99 -12.10
N ILE A 119 10.75 -23.96 -11.76
CA ILE A 119 10.04 -25.13 -11.24
C ILE A 119 10.03 -26.26 -12.27
N ASN A 120 9.67 -25.95 -13.53
CA ASN A 120 9.58 -26.95 -14.59
C ASN A 120 10.94 -27.58 -14.93
N LYS A 121 12.01 -26.79 -14.94
CA LYS A 121 13.37 -27.26 -15.25
C LYS A 121 14.11 -27.81 -14.04
N LYS A 122 13.57 -27.62 -12.83
CA LYS A 122 14.25 -27.89 -11.55
C LYS A 122 15.65 -27.27 -11.50
N GLN A 123 15.77 -26.03 -11.99
CA GLN A 123 17.02 -25.29 -12.07
C GLN A 123 16.76 -23.85 -11.64
N ALA A 124 17.70 -23.27 -10.90
CA ALA A 124 17.59 -21.90 -10.43
C ALA A 124 18.93 -21.19 -10.50
N SER A 125 18.88 -19.89 -10.81
CA SER A 125 20.01 -18.98 -10.69
C SER A 125 19.73 -18.03 -9.53
N ALA A 126 20.41 -18.24 -8.41
CA ALA A 126 20.20 -17.44 -7.20
C ALA A 126 20.41 -15.94 -7.47
N SER A 127 21.44 -15.57 -8.24
CA SER A 127 21.72 -14.17 -8.59
C SER A 127 20.64 -13.55 -9.47
N GLU A 128 20.02 -14.34 -10.34
CA GLU A 128 18.94 -13.87 -11.21
C GLU A 128 17.66 -13.59 -10.41
N PHE A 129 17.28 -14.51 -9.52
CA PHE A 129 16.09 -14.34 -8.68
C PHE A 129 16.26 -13.23 -7.65
N GLU A 130 17.46 -13.06 -7.08
CA GLU A 130 17.80 -11.92 -6.25
C GLU A 130 17.66 -10.60 -7.03
N THR A 131 18.17 -10.55 -8.26
CA THR A 131 18.06 -9.35 -9.11
C THR A 131 16.60 -9.02 -9.42
N VAL A 132 15.78 -10.02 -9.74
CA VAL A 132 14.36 -9.80 -10.07
C VAL A 132 13.57 -9.36 -8.84
N GLY A 133 13.76 -10.00 -7.69
CA GLY A 133 13.07 -9.60 -6.47
C GLY A 133 13.52 -8.23 -5.96
N GLN A 134 14.82 -7.90 -6.05
CA GLN A 134 15.33 -6.58 -5.71
C GLN A 134 14.69 -5.49 -6.58
N ARG A 135 14.53 -5.70 -7.89
CA ARG A 135 13.84 -4.75 -8.76
C ARG A 135 12.38 -4.52 -8.34
N ILE A 136 11.68 -5.57 -7.89
CA ILE A 136 10.32 -5.44 -7.34
C ILE A 136 10.35 -4.58 -6.07
N VAL A 137 11.32 -4.82 -5.18
CA VAL A 137 11.49 -4.04 -3.95
C VAL A 137 11.76 -2.57 -4.26
N ASP A 138 12.71 -2.27 -5.14
CA ASP A 138 13.09 -0.90 -5.51
C ASP A 138 11.89 -0.12 -6.05
N GLN A 139 11.14 -0.73 -6.97
CA GLN A 139 9.94 -0.12 -7.52
C GLN A 139 8.84 0.04 -6.47
N SER A 140 8.70 -0.92 -5.57
CA SER A 140 7.74 -0.86 -4.46
C SER A 140 8.06 0.27 -3.49
N GLN A 141 9.34 0.53 -3.20
CA GLN A 141 9.76 1.64 -2.35
C GLN A 141 9.35 2.99 -2.93
N ILE A 142 9.47 3.17 -4.24
CA ILE A 142 9.03 4.40 -4.93
C ILE A 142 7.54 4.65 -4.69
N VAL A 143 6.71 3.64 -4.97
CA VAL A 143 5.26 3.70 -4.77
C VAL A 143 4.91 3.95 -3.31
N LEU A 144 5.42 3.12 -2.40
CA LEU A 144 5.11 3.23 -0.96
C LEU A 144 5.56 4.58 -0.38
N LYS A 145 6.70 5.11 -0.83
CA LYS A 145 7.18 6.44 -0.40
C LYS A 145 6.26 7.54 -0.89
N ARG A 146 5.81 7.51 -2.15
CA ARG A 146 4.87 8.50 -2.68
C ARG A 146 3.56 8.49 -1.91
N GLU A 147 2.99 7.31 -1.68
CA GLU A 147 1.71 7.19 -0.97
C GLU A 147 1.84 7.60 0.50
N TRP A 148 2.98 7.32 1.13
CA TRP A 148 3.27 7.82 2.47
C TRP A 148 3.32 9.35 2.53
N GLU A 149 3.92 10.02 1.54
CA GLU A 149 3.90 11.49 1.48
C GLU A 149 2.48 12.03 1.23
N ARG A 150 1.62 11.32 0.48
CA ARG A 150 0.20 11.70 0.33
C ARG A 150 -0.55 11.65 1.66
N VAL A 151 -0.38 10.55 2.41
CA VAL A 151 -0.91 10.39 3.77
C VAL A 151 -0.46 11.51 4.70
N LYS A 152 0.85 11.80 4.71
CA LYS A 152 1.43 12.87 5.54
C LYS A 152 0.86 14.25 5.20
N ASN A 153 0.59 14.50 3.93
CA ASN A 153 0.04 15.77 3.45
C ASN A 153 -1.50 15.83 3.47
N GLY A 154 -2.19 14.77 3.93
CA GLY A 154 -3.65 14.69 3.92
C GLY A 154 -4.28 14.66 2.52
N LYS A 155 -3.52 14.25 1.49
CA LYS A 155 -3.96 14.14 0.09
C LYS A 155 -4.48 12.75 -0.24
#